data_AF-M1D8G8-F1
#
_entry.id   AF-M1D8G8-F1
#
_cell.length_a   1.000
_cell.length_b   1.000
_cell.length_c   1.000
_cell.angle_alpha   90.00
_cell.angle_beta   90.00
_cell.angle_gamma   90.00
#
_symmetry.space_group_name_H-M   'P 1'
#
loop_
_entity.id
_entity.type
_entity.pdbx_description
1 polymer ?
#
loop_
_entity_poly.entity_id
_entity_poly.type
_entity_poly.pdbx_seq_one_letter_code
_entity_poly.pdbx_strand_id
1 'polypeptide(L)'
;MEMNIDNNTPAPVHSTVQTENENGVDWQEELYQKIKSMKEMYLSDVNNLYEKIASEVQHSLPNDRIEKLKMLKMTLERIMLFLRLNKHDINLVQKEKLPSVEKHISFFLSGKNLHKPTSSPMQG
;
A
#
# COMPACT_ATOMS: atom_id res chain seq x y z
N MET A 1 -18.67 4.82 75.82
CA MET A 1 -19.07 5.49 74.56
C MET A 1 -18.18 4.88 73.49
N GLU A 2 -18.60 3.74 72.96
CA GLU A 2 -17.86 2.99 71.94
C GLU A 2 -18.31 3.49 70.57
N MET A 3 -17.36 3.87 69.71
CA MET A 3 -17.63 4.39 68.37
C MET A 3 -17.39 3.28 67.36
N ASN A 4 -18.48 2.81 66.77
CA ASN A 4 -18.51 1.87 65.65
C ASN A 4 -18.06 2.63 64.39
N ILE A 5 -16.97 2.19 63.75
CA ILE A 5 -16.59 2.67 62.42
C ILE A 5 -16.91 1.56 61.43
N ASP A 6 -18.07 1.72 60.77
CA ASP A 6 -18.42 0.99 59.56
C ASP A 6 -17.44 1.39 58.45
N ASN A 7 -16.42 0.56 58.22
CA ASN A 7 -15.53 0.72 57.08
C ASN A 7 -16.19 0.12 55.82
N ASN A 8 -17.13 0.86 55.23
CA ASN A 8 -17.62 0.58 53.88
C ASN A 8 -16.77 1.36 52.88
N THR A 9 -15.74 0.70 52.34
CA THR A 9 -14.99 1.20 51.17
C THR A 9 -14.94 0.12 50.10
N PRO A 10 -15.72 0.22 49.02
CA PRO A 10 -15.35 -0.32 47.74
C PRO A 10 -14.67 0.81 46.95
N ALA A 11 -13.34 0.81 46.96
CA ALA A 11 -12.56 1.49 45.93
C ALA A 11 -12.95 0.91 44.54
N PRO A 12 -12.87 1.70 43.46
CA PRO A 12 -13.51 1.36 42.20
C PRO A 12 -12.80 0.18 41.56
N VAL A 13 -13.54 -0.91 41.33
CA VAL A 13 -13.10 -2.02 40.48
C VAL A 13 -13.13 -1.56 39.03
N HIS A 14 -12.11 -0.82 38.59
CA HIS A 14 -11.75 -0.80 37.18
C HIS A 14 -11.12 -2.16 36.85
N SER A 15 -11.95 -3.20 36.75
CA SER A 15 -11.54 -4.45 36.13
C SER A 15 -11.38 -4.23 34.63
N THR A 16 -10.14 -4.00 34.26
CA THR A 16 -9.38 -4.81 33.29
C THR A 16 -10.18 -5.32 32.10
N VAL A 17 -10.03 -4.66 30.94
CA VAL A 17 -9.31 -5.26 29.80
C VAL A 17 -8.67 -4.12 28.99
N GLN A 18 -7.53 -3.60 29.44
CA GLN A 18 -6.55 -3.14 28.46
C GLN A 18 -6.02 -4.42 27.83
N THR A 19 -6.55 -4.79 26.67
CA THR A 19 -5.91 -5.83 25.87
C THR A 19 -4.69 -5.17 25.26
N GLU A 20 -3.61 -5.11 26.05
CA GLU A 20 -2.25 -4.89 25.58
C GLU A 20 -1.89 -6.05 24.62
N ASN A 21 -2.35 -5.93 23.38
CA ASN A 21 -1.72 -6.53 22.20
C ASN A 21 -1.80 -5.63 20.96
N GLU A 22 -2.21 -4.36 21.13
CA GLU A 22 -2.60 -3.44 20.04
C GLU A 22 -1.44 -2.88 19.21
N ASN A 23 -0.22 -2.75 19.75
CA ASN A 23 0.83 -2.01 19.03
C ASN A 23 1.44 -2.74 17.81
N GLY A 24 1.27 -4.06 17.68
CA GLY A 24 1.82 -4.86 16.57
C GLY A 24 0.83 -5.13 15.44
N VAL A 25 -0.45 -5.28 15.78
CA VAL A 25 -1.52 -5.65 14.84
C VAL A 25 -2.07 -4.42 14.11
N ASP A 26 -2.09 -3.26 14.76
CA ASP A 26 -2.65 -2.03 14.19
C ASP A 26 -1.88 -1.54 12.98
N TRP A 27 -0.54 -1.42 13.07
CA TRP A 27 0.25 -0.95 11.93
C TRP A 27 0.23 -1.95 10.76
N GLN A 28 0.11 -3.25 11.04
CA GLN A 28 0.05 -4.28 10.00
C GLN A 28 -1.29 -4.21 9.27
N GLU A 29 -2.39 -3.99 10.00
CA GLU A 29 -3.72 -3.78 9.42
C GLU A 29 -3.77 -2.48 8.60
N GLU A 30 -3.28 -1.37 9.15
CA GLU A 30 -3.21 -0.08 8.43
C GLU A 30 -2.43 -0.21 7.11
N LEU A 31 -1.27 -0.87 7.16
CA LEU A 31 -0.46 -1.11 5.99
C LEU A 31 -1.17 -2.02 4.98
N TYR A 32 -1.85 -3.07 5.45
CA TYR A 32 -2.63 -3.95 4.59
C TYR A 32 -3.77 -3.20 3.88
N GLN A 33 -4.53 -2.37 4.62
CA GLN A 33 -5.59 -1.55 4.04
C GLN A 33 -5.04 -0.57 3.00
N LYS A 34 -3.88 0.05 3.27
CA LYS A 34 -3.21 0.91 2.31
C LYS A 34 -2.78 0.15 1.03
N ILE A 35 -2.18 -1.03 1.17
CA ILE A 35 -1.82 -1.89 0.03
C ILE A 35 -3.06 -2.26 -0.79
N LYS A 36 -4.18 -2.59 -0.12
CA LYS A 36 -5.44 -2.91 -0.78
C LYS A 36 -6.00 -1.71 -1.56
N SER A 37 -6.00 -0.52 -0.97
CA SER A 37 -6.39 0.72 -1.64
C SER A 37 -5.52 1.01 -2.87
N MET A 38 -4.19 0.86 -2.75
CA MET A 38 -3.26 0.99 -3.88
C MET A 38 -3.50 -0.06 -4.97
N LYS A 39 -3.82 -1.30 -4.60
CA LYS A 39 -4.18 -2.37 -5.54
C LYS A 39 -5.42 -1.99 -6.34
N GLU A 40 -6.48 -1.56 -5.67
CA GLU A 40 -7.74 -1.13 -6.31
C GLU A 40 -7.52 0.06 -7.25
N MET A 41 -6.68 1.03 -6.86
CA MET A 41 -6.44 2.23 -7.66
C MET A 41 -5.49 2.02 -8.84
N TYR A 42 -4.46 1.19 -8.68
CA TYR A 42 -3.32 1.19 -9.62
C TYR A 42 -3.08 -0.14 -10.35
N LEU A 43 -3.62 -1.27 -9.88
CA LEU A 43 -3.25 -2.58 -10.42
C LEU A 43 -3.52 -2.71 -11.92
N SER A 44 -4.66 -2.20 -12.39
CA SER A 44 -5.01 -2.25 -13.82
C SER A 44 -4.02 -1.46 -14.68
N ASP A 45 -3.69 -0.23 -14.29
CA ASP A 45 -2.76 0.62 -15.03
C ASP A 45 -1.33 0.08 -15.00
N VAL A 46 -0.89 -0.46 -13.85
CA VAL A 46 0.41 -1.13 -13.72
C VAL A 46 0.47 -2.36 -14.61
N ASN A 47 -0.60 -3.17 -14.67
CA ASN A 47 -0.68 -4.34 -15.53
C ASN A 47 -0.65 -3.96 -17.02
N ASN A 48 -1.39 -2.93 -17.43
CA ASN A 48 -1.39 -2.44 -18.80
C ASN A 48 0.01 -1.97 -19.23
N LEU A 49 0.69 -1.21 -18.37
CA LEU A 49 2.05 -0.77 -18.64
C LEU A 49 3.02 -1.95 -18.70
N TYR A 50 2.86 -2.94 -17.82
CA TYR A 50 3.65 -4.17 -17.85
C TYR A 50 3.49 -4.91 -19.17
N GLU A 51 2.26 -5.12 -19.65
CA GLU A 51 1.99 -5.80 -20.93
C GLU A 51 2.62 -5.06 -22.10
N LYS A 52 2.52 -3.72 -22.11
CA LYS A 52 3.17 -2.88 -23.14
C LYS A 52 4.68 -3.07 -23.14
N ILE A 53 5.34 -2.96 -21.99
CA ILE A 53 6.79 -3.12 -21.89
C ILE A 53 7.22 -4.56 -22.19
N ALA A 54 6.45 -5.56 -21.78
CA ALA A 54 6.74 -6.96 -22.08
C ALA A 54 6.72 -7.24 -23.59
N SER A 55 5.74 -6.69 -24.30
CA SER A 55 5.69 -6.73 -25.77
C SER A 55 6.88 -6.03 -26.40
N GLU A 56 7.24 -4.82 -25.93
CA GLU A 56 8.42 -4.09 -26.43
C GLU A 56 9.72 -4.88 -26.22
N VAL A 57 9.90 -5.54 -25.07
CA VAL A 57 11.08 -6.40 -24.81
C VAL A 57 11.12 -7.60 -25.76
N GLN A 58 9.98 -8.25 -26.02
CA GLN A 58 9.91 -9.44 -26.87
C GLN A 58 10.29 -9.16 -28.33
N HIS A 59 9.95 -7.97 -28.84
CA HIS A 59 10.19 -7.59 -30.24
C HIS A 59 11.44 -6.73 -30.46
N SER A 60 12.19 -6.41 -29.40
CA SER A 60 13.40 -5.57 -29.48
C SER A 60 14.64 -6.36 -29.86
N LEU A 61 15.53 -5.74 -30.65
CA LEU A 61 16.88 -6.26 -30.90
C LEU A 61 17.78 -6.06 -29.66
N PRO A 62 18.81 -6.91 -29.46
CA PRO A 62 19.72 -6.78 -28.32
C PRO A 62 20.51 -5.46 -28.38
N ASN A 63 20.20 -4.53 -27.48
CA ASN A 63 20.92 -3.26 -27.31
C ASN A 63 20.73 -2.73 -25.87
N ASP A 64 21.43 -1.67 -25.47
CA ASP A 64 21.32 -1.14 -24.10
C ASP A 64 19.91 -0.69 -23.68
N ARG A 65 19.04 -0.36 -24.65
CA ARG A 65 17.64 -0.04 -24.38
C ARG A 65 16.86 -1.28 -23.95
N ILE A 66 17.18 -2.47 -24.46
CA ILE A 66 16.50 -3.71 -24.05
C ILE A 66 16.73 -4.01 -22.57
N GLU A 67 17.94 -3.77 -22.06
CA GLU A 67 18.27 -3.99 -20.65
C GLU A 67 17.52 -3.00 -19.75
N LYS A 68 17.40 -1.73 -20.19
CA LYS A 68 16.55 -0.75 -19.50
C LYS A 68 15.09 -1.21 -19.48
N LEU A 69 14.54 -1.66 -20.59
CA LEU A 69 13.16 -2.16 -20.66
C LEU A 69 12.93 -3.39 -19.77
N LYS A 70 13.89 -4.33 -19.72
CA LYS A 70 13.85 -5.48 -18.80
C LYS A 70 13.83 -5.04 -17.33
N MET A 71 14.61 -4.02 -16.98
CA MET A 71 14.61 -3.46 -15.62
C MET A 71 13.28 -2.79 -15.26
N LEU A 72 12.68 -2.04 -16.20
CA LEU A 72 11.34 -1.46 -16.00
C LEU A 72 10.29 -2.56 -15.84
N LYS A 73 10.32 -3.59 -16.71
CA LYS A 73 9.45 -4.77 -16.62
C LYS A 73 9.54 -5.44 -15.25
N MET A 74 10.76 -5.74 -14.78
CA MET A 74 10.99 -6.34 -13.46
C MET A 74 10.48 -5.46 -12.31
N THR A 75 10.60 -4.14 -12.44
CA THR A 75 10.09 -3.21 -11.42
C THR A 75 8.56 -3.24 -11.35
N LEU A 76 7.88 -3.28 -12.50
CA LEU A 76 6.42 -3.41 -12.57
C LEU A 76 5.95 -4.76 -11.99
N GLU A 77 6.66 -5.86 -12.27
CA GLU A 77 6.38 -7.17 -11.65
C GLU A 77 6.47 -7.11 -10.12
N ARG A 78 7.51 -6.48 -9.58
CA ARG A 78 7.69 -6.31 -8.13
C ARG A 78 6.58 -5.46 -7.51
N ILE A 79 6.13 -4.41 -8.19
CA ILE A 79 4.98 -3.61 -7.74
C ILE A 79 3.72 -4.47 -7.72
N MET A 80 3.42 -5.19 -8.79
CA MET A 80 2.23 -6.05 -8.85
C MET A 80 2.24 -7.13 -7.77
N LEU A 81 3.41 -7.75 -7.50
CA LEU A 81 3.56 -8.71 -6.42
C LEU A 81 3.28 -8.07 -5.05
N PHE A 82 3.83 -6.87 -4.82
CA PHE A 82 3.61 -6.12 -3.58
C PHE A 82 2.13 -5.77 -3.37
N LEU A 83 1.43 -5.32 -4.42
CA LEU A 83 0.01 -4.99 -4.38
C LEU A 83 -0.90 -6.22 -4.18
N ARG A 84 -0.37 -7.43 -4.38
CA ARG A 84 -1.08 -8.70 -4.19
C ARG A 84 -0.75 -9.38 -2.86
N LEU A 85 0.04 -8.75 -1.99
CA LEU A 85 0.38 -9.30 -0.68
C LEU A 85 -0.87 -9.53 0.17
N ASN A 86 -0.87 -10.64 0.90
CA ASN A 86 -1.87 -10.92 1.91
C ASN A 86 -1.43 -10.34 3.25
N LYS A 87 -2.38 -10.13 4.18
CA LYS A 87 -2.08 -9.59 5.51
C LYS A 87 -0.97 -10.37 6.23
N HIS A 88 -0.99 -11.70 6.15
CA HIS A 88 0.01 -12.56 6.82
C HIS A 88 1.43 -12.43 6.26
N ASP A 89 1.59 -11.94 5.02
CA ASP A 89 2.90 -11.75 4.40
C ASP A 89 3.52 -10.39 4.73
N ILE A 90 2.77 -9.52 5.40
CA ILE A 90 3.22 -8.17 5.77
C ILE A 90 4.02 -8.24 7.05
N ASN A 91 5.30 -7.94 6.95
CA ASN A 91 6.21 -7.73 8.07
C ASN A 91 6.95 -6.39 7.92
N LEU A 92 7.90 -6.13 8.83
CA LEU A 92 8.64 -4.87 8.88
C LEU A 92 9.37 -4.54 7.55
N VAL A 93 9.83 -5.57 6.83
CA VAL A 93 10.50 -5.39 5.52
C VAL A 93 9.53 -4.83 4.48
N GLN A 94 8.26 -5.26 4.46
CA GLN A 94 7.26 -4.70 3.54
C GLN A 94 6.92 -3.26 3.92
N LYS A 95 6.85 -2.97 5.22
CA LYS A 95 6.64 -1.61 5.73
C LYS A 95 7.74 -0.66 5.26
N GLU A 96 9.00 -1.07 5.32
CA GLU A 96 10.14 -0.29 4.83
C GLU A 96 10.14 -0.12 3.30
N LYS A 97 9.59 -1.10 2.56
CA LYS A 97 9.51 -1.05 1.10
C LYS A 97 8.39 -0.15 0.58
N LEU A 98 7.34 0.09 1.37
CA LEU A 98 6.15 0.82 0.93
C LEU A 98 6.47 2.19 0.30
N PRO A 99 7.30 3.07 0.89
CA PRO A 99 7.59 4.37 0.29
C PRO A 99 8.28 4.26 -1.07
N SER A 100 9.12 3.23 -1.27
CA SER A 100 9.74 2.97 -2.57
C SER A 100 8.73 2.50 -3.61
N VAL A 101 7.76 1.68 -3.20
CA VAL A 101 6.68 1.22 -4.09
C VAL A 101 5.81 2.40 -4.51
N GLU A 102 5.43 3.27 -3.58
CA GLU A 102 4.67 4.51 -3.86
C GLU A 102 5.42 5.41 -4.83
N LYS A 103 6.72 5.62 -4.61
CA LYS A 103 7.56 6.43 -5.50
C LYS A 103 7.62 5.85 -6.91
N HIS A 104 7.77 4.53 -7.06
CA HIS A 104 7.79 3.91 -8.39
C HIS A 104 6.43 3.99 -9.07
N ILE A 105 5.33 3.72 -8.36
CA ILE A 105 3.97 3.87 -8.90
C ILE A 105 3.77 5.30 -9.37
N SER A 106 4.10 6.30 -8.55
CA SER A 106 4.04 7.70 -8.94
C SER A 106 4.90 7.96 -10.19
N PHE A 107 6.14 7.51 -10.24
CA PHE A 107 7.01 7.70 -11.42
C PHE A 107 6.42 7.12 -12.71
N PHE A 108 5.94 5.87 -12.68
CA PHE A 108 5.38 5.20 -13.85
C PHE A 108 4.03 5.79 -14.29
N LEU A 109 3.19 6.13 -13.33
CA LEU A 109 1.82 6.55 -13.57
C LEU A 109 1.66 8.06 -13.69
N SER A 110 2.64 8.87 -13.29
CA SER A 110 2.60 10.33 -13.51
C SER A 110 2.53 10.70 -14.99
N GLY A 111 3.08 9.85 -15.88
CA GLY A 111 2.96 10.03 -17.32
C GLY A 111 1.54 9.91 -17.87
N LYS A 112 0.61 9.26 -17.15
CA LYS A 112 -0.79 9.05 -17.59
C LYS A 112 -1.76 10.11 -17.08
N ASN A 113 -1.41 10.83 -16.01
CA ASN A 113 -2.29 11.84 -15.39
C ASN A 113 -2.13 13.25 -15.98
N LEU A 114 -1.20 13.46 -16.92
CA LEU A 114 -1.05 14.75 -17.62
C LEU A 114 -1.99 14.89 -18.84
N HIS A 115 -2.64 13.81 -19.27
CA HIS A 115 -3.61 13.83 -20.38
C HIS A 115 -5.06 13.81 -19.89
N LYS A 116 -5.44 14.88 -19.20
CA LYS A 116 -6.76 15.47 -19.40
C LYS A 116 -6.59 16.95 -19.75
N PRO A 117 -6.47 17.32 -21.03
CA PRO A 117 -7.25 18.45 -21.46
C PRO A 117 -8.70 17.97 -21.41
N THR A 118 -9.40 18.18 -20.30
CA THR A 118 -10.85 18.29 -20.36
C THR A 118 -11.16 19.56 -21.13
N SER A 119 -11.00 19.46 -22.45
CA SER A 119 -11.73 20.27 -23.39
C SER A 119 -13.14 19.74 -23.46
N SER A 120 -14.07 20.70 -23.49
CA SER A 120 -15.36 20.70 -24.20
C SER A 120 -16.61 20.63 -23.32
N PRO A 121 -17.76 21.22 -23.76
CA PRO A 121 -18.03 21.87 -25.05
C PRO A 121 -18.55 23.32 -24.95
N MET A 122 -18.61 23.96 -26.13
CA MET A 122 -19.30 25.23 -26.39
C MET A 122 -20.79 25.21 -26.01
N GLN A 123 -21.34 26.42 -25.86
CA GLN A 123 -22.71 26.91 -26.12
C GLN A 123 -23.55 27.35 -24.91
N GLY A 124 -23.98 28.61 -25.02
CA GLY A 124 -24.80 29.43 -24.14
C GLY A 124 -24.60 30.87 -24.54
#